data_AF-A0AA97BX95-F1
#
_entry.id   AF-A0AA97BX95-F1
#
_cell.length_a   1.000
_cell.length_b   1.000
_cell.length_c   1.000
_cell.angle_alpha   90.00
_cell.angle_beta   90.00
_cell.angle_gamma   90.00
#
_symmetry.space_group_name_H-M   'P 1'
#
loop_
_entity.id
_entity.type
_entity.pdbx_description
1 polymer ?
#
loop_
_entity_poly.entity_id
_entity_poly.type
_entity_poly.pdbx_seq_one_letter_code
_entity_poly.pdbx_strand_id
1 'polypeptide(L)'
;MIKNELMMLKFIKNEASMVVNYSYLDKEVYGYMRKNKIFCYLIWRILKSSSACDLYFHQALISSGNLTLQADLSCVIRNVTNVAADKIFLFEPKSHEGRYIESTEYISFAYEKLRLFRYNEHAWGIHQMLHYLRSYFIKIKSNYKYFAWLKASDNKTCEWVYDYLVKSKVLDKTEYQDNEELYLYIVTGFYLWQPSQDEKDKRYKKLLLARNERKHRTTSPSKGSVRPKKSPKDIQLSAEARTKLTELALSYGVPASEWLNSFIIDEYEKMK
;
A
#
# COMPACT_ATOMS: atom_id res chain seq x y z
N MET A 1 55.58 -6.48 14.48
CA MET A 1 54.76 -7.18 13.45
C MET A 1 53.61 -7.99 14.04
N ILE A 2 53.83 -8.84 15.05
CA ILE A 2 52.81 -9.78 15.60
C ILE A 2 51.54 -9.09 16.17
N LYS A 3 51.65 -7.85 16.68
CA LYS A 3 50.50 -7.11 17.24
C LYS A 3 49.46 -6.65 16.20
N ASN A 4 49.86 -6.44 14.94
CA ASN A 4 48.94 -6.00 13.89
C ASN A 4 48.18 -7.18 13.26
N GLU A 5 48.78 -8.36 13.17
CA GLU A 5 48.09 -9.57 12.72
C GLU A 5 47.05 -10.04 13.73
N LEU A 6 47.30 -9.89 15.04
CA LEU A 6 46.32 -10.21 16.08
C LEU A 6 45.12 -9.24 16.12
N MET A 7 45.31 -7.98 15.71
CA MET A 7 44.21 -7.02 15.54
C MET A 7 43.40 -7.33 14.28
N MET A 8 44.05 -7.64 13.15
CA MET A 8 43.35 -8.05 11.92
C MET A 8 42.59 -9.38 12.12
N LEU A 9 43.16 -10.36 12.81
CA LEU A 9 42.46 -11.61 13.15
C LEU A 9 41.31 -11.39 14.13
N LYS A 10 41.39 -10.40 15.04
CA LYS A 10 40.26 -10.00 15.89
C LYS A 10 39.18 -9.22 15.13
N PHE A 11 39.55 -8.44 14.12
CA PHE A 11 38.61 -7.76 13.24
C PHE A 11 37.88 -8.75 12.32
N ILE A 12 38.62 -9.70 11.73
CA ILE A 12 38.08 -10.77 10.88
C ILE A 12 37.26 -11.78 11.71
N LYS A 13 37.62 -12.07 12.96
CA LYS A 13 36.78 -12.89 13.87
C LYS A 13 35.50 -12.17 14.33
N ASN A 14 35.49 -10.84 14.38
CA ASN A 14 34.28 -10.08 14.71
C ASN A 14 33.34 -9.92 13.50
N GLU A 15 33.83 -10.01 12.27
CA GLU A 15 32.99 -10.09 11.07
C GLU A 15 32.53 -11.54 10.77
N ALA A 16 33.29 -12.54 11.23
CA ALA A 16 32.97 -13.96 11.09
C ALA A 16 32.34 -14.60 12.34
N SER A 17 31.36 -13.95 12.98
CA SER A 17 30.26 -14.65 13.67
C SER A 17 29.20 -13.67 14.20
N MET A 18 28.49 -12.99 13.30
CA MET A 18 27.04 -12.94 13.52
C MET A 18 26.45 -14.19 12.85
N VAL A 19 26.73 -15.35 13.45
CA VAL A 19 25.80 -16.48 13.33
C VAL A 19 24.58 -16.03 14.11
N VAL A 20 23.76 -15.17 13.50
CA VAL A 20 22.45 -14.86 14.02
C VAL A 20 21.76 -16.22 14.14
N ASN A 21 21.35 -16.58 15.34
CA ASN A 21 20.70 -17.86 15.56
C ASN A 21 19.31 -17.79 14.93
N TYR A 22 19.19 -18.04 13.63
CA TYR A 22 17.99 -17.80 12.83
C TYR A 22 16.78 -18.67 13.25
N SER A 23 17.00 -19.74 14.03
CA SER A 23 15.91 -20.45 14.72
C SER A 23 15.08 -19.51 15.62
N TYR A 24 15.70 -18.45 16.13
CA TYR A 24 15.05 -17.39 16.87
C TYR A 24 14.29 -16.45 15.93
N LEU A 25 14.88 -16.04 14.80
CA LEU A 25 14.23 -15.18 13.79
C LEU A 25 12.98 -15.83 13.17
N ASP A 26 13.01 -17.15 12.95
CA ASP A 26 11.85 -17.91 12.47
C ASP A 26 10.74 -17.92 13.51
N LYS A 27 11.04 -18.15 14.80
CA LYS A 27 10.03 -18.09 15.89
C LYS A 27 9.42 -16.70 16.03
N GLU A 28 10.25 -15.69 15.89
CA GLU A 28 9.94 -14.27 16.02
C GLU A 28 9.06 -13.79 14.86
N VAL A 29 9.47 -14.01 13.60
CA VAL A 29 8.71 -13.58 12.43
C VAL A 29 7.48 -14.45 12.21
N TYR A 30 7.59 -15.77 12.27
CA TYR A 30 6.42 -16.64 12.10
C TYR A 30 5.44 -16.51 13.26
N GLY A 31 5.94 -16.33 14.49
CA GLY A 31 5.10 -15.99 15.64
C GLY A 31 4.34 -14.68 15.43
N TYR A 32 4.96 -13.69 14.79
CA TYR A 32 4.30 -12.44 14.43
C TYR A 32 3.28 -12.60 13.29
N MET A 33 3.61 -13.35 12.23
CA MET A 33 2.66 -13.70 11.15
C MET A 33 1.43 -14.42 11.69
N ARG A 34 1.62 -15.36 12.62
CA ARG A 34 0.52 -16.12 13.25
C ARG A 34 -0.42 -15.24 14.06
N LYS A 35 0.06 -14.13 14.62
CA LYS A 35 -0.74 -13.21 15.44
C LYS A 35 -1.32 -12.03 14.65
N ASN A 36 -0.63 -11.57 13.61
CA ASN A 36 -0.99 -10.35 12.88
C ASN A 36 -1.50 -10.69 11.47
N LYS A 37 -2.84 -10.63 11.29
CA LYS A 37 -3.54 -10.86 10.02
C LYS A 37 -3.05 -9.99 8.86
N ILE A 38 -2.80 -8.70 9.13
CA ILE A 38 -2.35 -7.73 8.12
C ILE A 38 -0.95 -8.10 7.63
N PHE A 39 -0.05 -8.39 8.57
CA PHE A 39 1.32 -8.80 8.22
C PHE A 39 1.34 -10.14 7.50
N CYS A 40 0.57 -11.13 7.96
CA CYS A 40 0.46 -12.42 7.28
C CYS A 40 -0.02 -12.26 5.83
N TYR A 41 -1.06 -11.44 5.61
CA TYR A 41 -1.55 -11.17 4.27
C TYR A 41 -0.54 -10.39 3.41
N LEU A 42 0.21 -9.47 4.00
CA LEU A 42 1.29 -8.75 3.31
C LEU A 42 2.36 -9.72 2.79
N ILE A 43 2.84 -10.63 3.66
CA ILE A 43 3.83 -11.64 3.27
C ILE A 43 3.28 -12.52 2.16
N TRP A 44 2.06 -13.03 2.31
CA TRP A 44 1.40 -13.83 1.29
C TRP A 44 1.33 -13.11 -0.06
N ARG A 45 0.96 -11.83 -0.09
CA ARG A 45 0.91 -11.03 -1.33
C ARG A 45 2.28 -10.83 -1.98
N ILE A 46 3.32 -10.64 -1.18
CA ILE A 46 4.70 -10.49 -1.68
C ILE A 46 5.18 -11.81 -2.29
N LEU A 47 4.98 -12.93 -1.60
CA LEU A 47 5.40 -14.25 -2.08
C LEU A 47 4.65 -14.68 -3.35
N LYS A 48 3.36 -14.32 -3.48
CA LYS A 48 2.54 -14.60 -4.67
C LYS A 48 3.02 -13.85 -5.93
N SER A 49 3.72 -12.72 -5.77
CA SER A 49 4.13 -11.87 -6.88
C SER A 49 5.65 -11.89 -7.02
N SER A 50 6.16 -12.53 -8.09
CA SER A 50 7.62 -12.59 -8.34
C SER A 50 8.27 -11.21 -8.33
N SER A 51 7.64 -10.22 -8.96
CA SER A 51 8.16 -8.85 -8.99
C SER A 51 8.20 -8.20 -7.60
N ALA A 52 7.18 -8.42 -6.76
CA ALA A 52 7.19 -7.92 -5.39
C ALA A 52 8.24 -8.65 -4.54
N CYS A 53 8.33 -9.98 -4.67
CA CYS A 53 9.31 -10.80 -3.98
C CYS A 53 10.74 -10.33 -4.28
N ASP A 54 11.08 -10.15 -5.56
CA ASP A 54 12.40 -9.67 -5.98
C ASP A 54 12.68 -8.26 -5.47
N LEU A 55 11.70 -7.35 -5.56
CA LEU A 55 11.83 -5.99 -5.05
C LEU A 55 12.17 -5.97 -3.55
N TYR A 56 11.42 -6.70 -2.73
CA TYR A 56 11.63 -6.69 -1.27
C TYR A 56 12.86 -7.48 -0.84
N PHE A 57 13.24 -8.50 -1.60
CA PHE A 57 14.52 -9.19 -1.43
C PHE A 57 15.69 -8.23 -1.64
N HIS A 58 15.71 -7.49 -2.76
CA HIS A 58 16.73 -6.49 -3.05
C HIS A 58 16.78 -5.38 -2.01
N GLN A 59 15.63 -4.84 -1.60
CA GLN A 59 15.57 -3.83 -0.54
C GLN A 59 16.16 -4.34 0.78
N ALA A 60 15.92 -5.61 1.11
CA ALA A 60 16.44 -6.20 2.34
C ALA A 60 17.96 -6.39 2.29
N LEU A 61 18.53 -6.79 1.14
CA LEU A 61 19.98 -6.86 0.92
C LEU A 61 20.63 -5.47 1.06
N ILE A 62 20.06 -4.46 0.41
CA ILE A 62 20.56 -3.07 0.53
C ILE A 62 20.50 -2.61 1.99
N SER A 63 19.39 -2.90 2.69
CA SER A 63 19.22 -2.54 4.10
C SER A 63 20.18 -3.30 5.04
N SER A 64 20.69 -4.46 4.64
CA SER A 64 21.70 -5.21 5.41
C SER A 64 23.14 -4.81 5.06
N GLY A 65 23.32 -3.84 4.16
CA GLY A 65 24.64 -3.38 3.70
C GLY A 65 25.24 -4.28 2.62
N ASN A 66 24.51 -5.27 2.13
CA ASN A 66 24.94 -6.10 1.02
C ASN A 66 24.61 -5.41 -0.31
N LEU A 67 25.64 -4.90 -0.98
CA LEU A 67 25.55 -4.21 -2.27
C LEU A 67 25.99 -5.10 -3.44
N THR A 68 26.18 -6.40 -3.22
CA THR A 68 26.55 -7.31 -4.30
C THR A 68 25.40 -7.47 -5.29
N LEU A 69 25.72 -7.46 -6.58
CA LEU A 69 24.78 -7.76 -7.66
C LEU A 69 24.46 -9.26 -7.61
N GLN A 70 23.40 -9.62 -6.89
CA GLN A 70 22.86 -10.97 -6.88
C GLN A 70 21.77 -11.11 -7.95
N ALA A 71 21.67 -12.30 -8.54
CA ALA A 71 20.55 -12.64 -9.42
C ALA A 71 19.23 -12.56 -8.64
N ASP A 72 18.15 -12.15 -9.33
CA ASP A 72 16.81 -12.02 -8.74
C ASP A 72 16.35 -13.32 -8.06
N LEU A 73 15.76 -13.21 -6.87
CA LEU A 73 15.35 -14.35 -6.05
C LEU A 73 14.41 -15.28 -6.82
N SER A 74 13.41 -14.74 -7.51
CA SER A 74 12.43 -15.51 -8.28
C SER A 74 13.07 -16.25 -9.45
N CYS A 75 14.10 -15.67 -10.07
CA CYS A 75 14.87 -16.33 -11.14
C CYS A 75 15.65 -17.52 -10.58
N VAL A 76 16.33 -17.33 -9.45
CA VAL A 76 17.09 -18.40 -8.79
C VAL A 76 16.17 -19.50 -8.28
N ILE A 77 15.03 -19.15 -7.66
CA ILE A 77 14.01 -20.11 -7.24
C ILE A 77 13.57 -20.96 -8.44
N ARG A 78 13.19 -20.33 -9.56
CA ARG A 78 12.79 -21.06 -10.78
C ARG A 78 13.90 -21.96 -11.32
N ASN A 79 15.16 -21.59 -11.21
CA ASN A 79 16.27 -22.45 -11.64
C ASN A 79 16.42 -23.70 -10.76
N VAL A 80 16.09 -23.62 -9.47
CA VAL A 80 16.14 -24.75 -8.52
C VAL A 80 14.81 -25.49 -8.37
N THR A 81 13.70 -24.91 -8.88
CA THR A 81 12.36 -25.49 -8.91
C THR A 81 11.91 -25.70 -10.35
N ASN A 82 12.15 -26.88 -10.91
CA ASN A 82 11.90 -27.18 -12.32
C ASN A 82 11.16 -28.50 -12.54
N VAL A 83 10.60 -29.10 -11.47
CA VAL A 83 9.87 -30.36 -11.55
C VAL A 83 8.38 -30.07 -11.42
N ALA A 84 7.53 -30.75 -12.20
CA ALA A 84 6.06 -30.70 -12.05
C ALA A 84 5.57 -31.08 -10.63
N ALA A 85 6.45 -31.68 -9.81
CA ALA A 85 6.24 -32.03 -8.41
C ALA A 85 6.71 -30.96 -7.41
N ASP A 86 7.36 -29.89 -7.87
CA ASP A 86 7.74 -28.78 -7.00
C ASP A 86 6.50 -28.00 -6.57
N LYS A 87 6.48 -27.56 -5.32
CA LYS A 87 5.34 -26.85 -4.75
C LYS A 87 5.14 -25.53 -5.49
N ILE A 88 4.16 -25.48 -6.37
CA ILE A 88 3.66 -24.23 -6.93
C ILE A 88 2.79 -23.60 -5.83
N PHE A 89 2.99 -22.30 -5.58
CA PHE A 89 2.11 -21.51 -4.72
C PHE A 89 0.74 -21.46 -5.40
N LEU A 90 -0.13 -22.42 -5.10
CA LEU A 90 -1.30 -22.77 -5.91
C LEU A 90 -2.64 -22.50 -5.23
N PHE A 91 -2.64 -22.00 -3.99
CA PHE A 91 -3.89 -21.77 -3.30
C PHE A 91 -4.06 -20.28 -2.99
N GLU A 92 -5.30 -19.80 -3.09
CA GLU A 92 -5.70 -18.52 -2.52
C GLU A 92 -6.34 -18.81 -1.16
N PRO A 93 -5.54 -18.94 -0.09
CA PRO A 93 -6.03 -19.30 1.22
C PRO A 93 -7.03 -18.27 1.72
N LYS A 94 -8.20 -18.80 2.05
CA LYS A 94 -9.40 -18.05 2.45
C LYS A 94 -9.35 -17.60 3.91
N SER A 95 -8.40 -18.09 4.69
CA SER A 95 -8.28 -17.79 6.12
C SER A 95 -6.89 -17.29 6.45
N HIS A 96 -6.79 -16.57 7.58
CA HIS A 96 -5.50 -16.17 8.14
C HIS A 96 -4.60 -17.37 8.41
N GLU A 97 -5.14 -18.45 8.99
CA GLU A 97 -4.38 -19.67 9.25
C GLU A 97 -3.90 -20.32 7.96
N GLY A 98 -4.76 -20.39 6.93
CA GLY A 98 -4.37 -20.90 5.62
C GLY A 98 -3.23 -20.10 4.99
N ARG A 99 -3.30 -18.75 5.07
CA ARG A 99 -2.25 -17.85 4.58
C ARG A 99 -0.94 -18.06 5.33
N TYR A 100 -1.02 -18.26 6.64
CA TYR A 100 0.13 -18.52 7.49
C TYR A 100 0.81 -19.85 7.11
N ILE A 101 0.04 -20.94 7.04
CA ILE A 101 0.55 -22.27 6.69
C ILE A 101 1.15 -22.25 5.28
N GLU A 102 0.43 -21.73 4.28
CA GLU A 102 0.92 -21.73 2.91
C GLU A 102 2.21 -20.92 2.76
N SER A 103 2.26 -19.72 3.35
CA SER A 103 3.43 -18.86 3.28
C SER A 103 4.64 -19.51 3.95
N THR A 104 4.47 -20.07 5.15
CA THR A 104 5.57 -20.70 5.92
C THR A 104 6.09 -21.96 5.24
N GLU A 105 5.21 -22.78 4.70
CA GLU A 105 5.60 -23.96 3.92
C GLU A 105 6.31 -23.57 2.61
N TYR A 106 5.84 -22.53 1.91
CA TYR A 106 6.50 -22.04 0.69
C TYR A 106 7.91 -21.50 1.00
N ILE A 107 8.05 -20.70 2.05
CA ILE A 107 9.35 -20.19 2.50
C ILE A 107 10.30 -21.34 2.84
N SER A 108 9.84 -22.32 3.61
CA SER A 108 10.66 -23.47 4.02
C SER A 108 11.09 -24.30 2.80
N PHE A 109 10.17 -24.53 1.86
CA PHE A 109 10.46 -25.22 0.61
C PHE A 109 11.52 -24.48 -0.22
N ALA A 110 11.34 -23.18 -0.44
CA ALA A 110 12.28 -22.36 -1.20
C ALA A 110 13.66 -22.32 -0.54
N TYR A 111 13.71 -22.15 0.78
CA TYR A 111 14.95 -22.14 1.55
C TYR A 111 15.73 -23.45 1.41
N GLU A 112 15.09 -24.60 1.63
CA GLU A 112 15.75 -25.91 1.54
C GLU A 112 16.22 -26.21 0.12
N LYS A 113 15.43 -25.88 -0.90
CA LYS A 113 15.84 -26.03 -2.30
C LYS A 113 17.08 -25.20 -2.61
N LEU A 114 17.06 -23.92 -2.28
CA LEU A 114 18.20 -23.04 -2.51
C LEU A 114 19.46 -23.56 -1.79
N ARG A 115 19.34 -24.04 -0.55
CA ARG A 115 20.45 -24.67 0.19
C ARG A 115 20.99 -25.93 -0.48
N LEU A 116 20.11 -26.84 -0.91
CA LEU A 116 20.49 -28.09 -1.58
C LEU A 116 21.27 -27.81 -2.87
N PHE A 117 20.89 -26.78 -3.62
CA PHE A 117 21.55 -26.35 -4.84
C PHE A 117 22.70 -25.34 -4.61
N ARG A 118 23.13 -25.15 -3.35
CA ARG A 118 24.25 -24.28 -2.94
C ARG A 118 24.06 -22.78 -3.21
N TYR A 119 22.82 -22.32 -3.39
CA TYR A 119 22.44 -20.91 -3.45
C TYR A 119 22.27 -20.33 -2.06
N ASN A 120 23.39 -20.34 -1.33
CA ASN A 120 23.35 -20.07 0.08
C ASN A 120 22.92 -18.61 0.35
N GLU A 121 23.59 -17.64 -0.24
CA GLU A 121 23.24 -16.24 0.00
C GLU A 121 21.75 -15.92 -0.30
N HIS A 122 21.16 -16.55 -1.32
CA HIS A 122 19.74 -16.42 -1.63
C HIS A 122 18.82 -17.02 -0.58
N ALA A 123 19.10 -18.24 -0.10
CA ALA A 123 18.27 -18.85 0.93
C ALA A 123 18.32 -18.02 2.23
N TRP A 124 19.50 -17.52 2.59
CA TRP A 124 19.65 -16.63 3.75
C TRP A 124 18.96 -15.28 3.52
N GLY A 125 19.00 -14.76 2.30
CA GLY A 125 18.33 -13.52 1.92
C GLY A 125 16.81 -13.57 2.07
N ILE A 126 16.17 -14.75 2.00
CA ILE A 126 14.74 -14.90 2.31
C ILE A 126 14.47 -14.51 3.77
N HIS A 127 15.27 -14.99 4.72
CA HIS A 127 15.10 -14.61 6.13
C HIS A 127 15.40 -13.12 6.35
N GLN A 128 16.38 -12.56 5.63
CA GLN A 128 16.65 -11.12 5.68
C GLN A 128 15.46 -10.30 5.16
N MET A 129 14.83 -10.73 4.06
CA MET A 129 13.62 -10.11 3.52
C MET A 129 12.48 -10.12 4.54
N LEU A 130 12.22 -11.26 5.18
CA LEU A 130 11.19 -11.40 6.20
C LEU A 130 11.46 -10.52 7.43
N HIS A 131 12.71 -10.47 7.87
CA HIS A 131 13.13 -9.58 8.96
C HIS A 131 13.01 -8.11 8.56
N TYR A 132 13.39 -7.72 7.35
CA TYR A 132 13.22 -6.36 6.82
C TYR A 132 11.74 -5.95 6.77
N LEU A 133 10.88 -6.82 6.25
CA LEU A 133 9.43 -6.60 6.21
C LEU A 133 8.83 -6.47 7.62
N ARG A 134 9.35 -7.20 8.61
CA ARG A 134 8.91 -7.01 9.99
C ARG A 134 9.49 -5.73 10.61
N SER A 135 10.80 -5.56 10.60
CA SER A 135 11.52 -4.58 11.42
C SER A 135 11.59 -3.20 10.82
N TYR A 136 11.55 -3.08 9.50
CA TYR A 136 11.61 -1.80 8.79
C TYR A 136 10.23 -1.37 8.30
N PHE A 137 9.52 -2.26 7.60
CA PHE A 137 8.22 -1.90 7.03
C PHE A 137 7.17 -1.68 8.14
N ILE A 138 7.09 -2.53 9.17
CA ILE A 138 6.17 -2.26 10.29
C ILE A 138 6.59 -1.03 11.08
N LYS A 139 7.88 -0.78 11.31
CA LYS A 139 8.35 0.41 12.03
C LYS A 139 7.98 1.70 11.29
N ILE A 140 8.04 1.68 9.96
CA ILE A 140 7.50 2.77 9.14
C ILE A 140 5.99 2.86 9.32
N LYS A 141 5.23 1.75 9.26
CA LYS A 141 3.76 1.77 9.39
C LYS A 141 3.23 2.04 10.81
N SER A 142 3.96 1.69 11.88
CA SER A 142 3.52 1.90 13.26
C SER A 142 3.42 3.38 13.61
N ASN A 143 4.23 4.21 12.93
CA ASN A 143 4.18 5.66 13.08
C ASN A 143 3.00 6.28 12.32
N TYR A 144 2.52 5.65 11.24
CA TYR A 144 1.42 6.15 10.42
C TYR A 144 0.16 5.31 10.61
N LYS A 145 -0.81 5.85 11.36
CA LYS A 145 -2.12 5.23 11.61
C LYS A 145 -3.07 5.29 10.40
N TYR A 146 -2.56 4.96 9.21
CA TYR A 146 -3.40 4.88 8.02
C TYR A 146 -4.50 3.84 8.22
N PHE A 147 -5.70 4.20 7.77
CA PHE A 147 -6.91 3.36 7.83
C PHE A 147 -7.31 2.91 9.23
N ALA A 148 -6.80 3.52 10.31
CA ALA A 148 -7.25 3.20 11.68
C ALA A 148 -8.77 3.41 11.90
N TRP A 149 -9.42 4.18 11.01
CA TRP A 149 -10.85 4.40 11.00
C TRP A 149 -11.64 3.38 10.16
N LEU A 150 -10.99 2.59 9.32
CA LEU A 150 -11.62 1.59 8.45
C LEU A 150 -11.72 0.27 9.21
N LYS A 151 -12.86 -0.40 9.14
CA LYS A 151 -13.11 -1.67 9.82
C LYS A 151 -13.49 -2.74 8.80
N ALA A 152 -12.97 -3.95 8.98
CA ALA A 152 -13.30 -5.11 8.16
C ALA A 152 -14.78 -5.53 8.22
N SER A 153 -15.60 -4.98 9.12
CA SER A 153 -17.04 -5.21 9.15
C SER A 153 -17.85 -4.19 8.33
N ASP A 154 -17.24 -3.09 7.90
CA ASP A 154 -17.92 -2.01 7.16
C ASP A 154 -17.74 -2.19 5.65
N ASN A 155 -18.53 -3.09 5.06
CA ASN A 155 -18.42 -3.47 3.65
C ASN A 155 -18.56 -2.27 2.70
N LYS A 156 -19.60 -1.45 2.89
CA LYS A 156 -19.87 -0.29 2.03
C LYS A 156 -18.72 0.71 2.03
N THR A 157 -18.09 0.91 3.18
CA THR A 157 -16.95 1.83 3.27
C THR A 157 -15.68 1.20 2.69
N CYS A 158 -15.46 -0.11 2.88
CA CYS A 158 -14.34 -0.82 2.27
C CYS A 158 -14.42 -0.78 0.74
N GLU A 159 -15.57 -1.12 0.15
CA GLU A 159 -15.81 -1.06 -1.30
C GLU A 159 -15.51 0.33 -1.86
N TRP A 160 -16.00 1.38 -1.20
CA TRP A 160 -15.72 2.75 -1.63
C TRP A 160 -14.24 3.11 -1.57
N VAL A 161 -13.54 2.75 -0.50
CA VAL A 161 -12.10 3.02 -0.38
C VAL A 161 -11.35 2.28 -1.46
N TYR A 162 -11.70 1.02 -1.72
CA TYR A 162 -11.12 0.23 -2.78
C TYR A 162 -11.31 0.90 -4.14
N ASP A 163 -12.54 1.25 -4.52
CA ASP A 163 -12.84 1.93 -5.78
C ASP A 163 -12.07 3.24 -5.93
N TYR A 164 -11.98 4.02 -4.85
CA TYR A 164 -11.21 5.27 -4.84
C TYR A 164 -9.74 5.02 -5.10
N LEU A 165 -9.15 4.04 -4.41
CA LEU A 165 -7.72 3.73 -4.52
C LEU A 165 -7.39 3.13 -5.90
N VAL A 166 -8.24 2.27 -6.45
CA VAL A 166 -8.12 1.74 -7.83
C VAL A 166 -8.20 2.88 -8.84
N LYS A 167 -9.22 3.75 -8.75
CA LYS A 167 -9.35 4.92 -9.65
C LYS A 167 -8.15 5.85 -9.57
N SER A 168 -7.54 5.96 -8.39
CA SER A 168 -6.35 6.79 -8.17
C SER A 168 -5.03 6.11 -8.53
N LYS A 169 -5.06 4.89 -9.09
CA LYS A 169 -3.90 4.08 -9.47
C LYS A 169 -2.95 3.76 -8.30
N VAL A 170 -3.51 3.64 -7.10
CA VAL A 170 -2.79 3.19 -5.90
C VAL A 170 -2.86 1.67 -5.77
N LEU A 171 -3.98 1.09 -6.21
CA LEU A 171 -4.25 -0.35 -6.21
C LEU A 171 -4.59 -0.80 -7.63
N ASP A 172 -4.26 -2.04 -7.93
CA ASP A 172 -4.77 -2.70 -9.12
C ASP A 172 -6.17 -3.26 -8.85
N LYS A 173 -6.98 -3.35 -9.91
CA LYS A 173 -8.28 -4.01 -9.81
C LYS A 173 -8.05 -5.52 -9.63
N THR A 174 -8.65 -6.09 -8.60
CA THR A 174 -8.58 -7.51 -8.28
C THR A 174 -9.93 -8.02 -7.80
N GLU A 175 -10.08 -9.33 -7.79
CA GLU A 175 -11.20 -10.00 -7.15
C GLU A 175 -10.85 -10.31 -5.69
N TYR A 176 -11.85 -10.29 -4.83
CA TYR A 176 -11.73 -10.60 -3.41
C TYR A 176 -12.91 -11.47 -2.99
N GLN A 177 -12.66 -12.42 -2.09
CA GLN A 177 -13.63 -13.45 -1.73
C GLN A 177 -14.65 -12.94 -0.72
N ASP A 178 -14.19 -12.12 0.23
CA ASP A 178 -15.02 -11.54 1.28
C ASP A 178 -14.55 -10.13 1.67
N ASN A 179 -15.30 -9.49 2.57
CA ASN A 179 -14.98 -8.14 3.02
C ASN A 179 -13.73 -8.08 3.93
N GLU A 180 -13.37 -9.19 4.59
CA GLU A 180 -12.14 -9.22 5.38
C GLU A 180 -10.92 -9.18 4.45
N GLU A 181 -10.94 -9.95 3.38
CA GLU A 181 -9.93 -9.91 2.33
C GLU A 181 -9.87 -8.54 1.65
N LEU A 182 -11.02 -7.93 1.32
CA LEU A 182 -11.06 -6.57 0.77
C LEU A 182 -10.36 -5.57 1.69
N TYR A 183 -10.68 -5.59 2.99
CA TYR A 183 -10.04 -4.75 3.98
C TYR A 183 -8.52 -4.98 4.03
N LEU A 184 -8.09 -6.24 4.07
CA LEU A 184 -6.67 -6.59 4.09
C LEU A 184 -5.96 -6.15 2.79
N TYR A 185 -6.63 -6.25 1.64
CA TYR A 185 -6.14 -5.82 0.33
C TYR A 185 -5.95 -4.31 0.26
N ILE A 186 -6.90 -3.53 0.77
CA ILE A 186 -6.80 -2.07 0.87
C ILE A 186 -5.58 -1.68 1.71
N VAL A 187 -5.49 -2.21 2.93
CA VAL A 187 -4.46 -1.82 3.89
C VAL A 187 -3.07 -2.23 3.39
N THR A 188 -2.91 -3.50 3.01
CA THR A 188 -1.62 -4.00 2.50
C THR A 188 -1.26 -3.38 1.15
N GLY A 189 -2.21 -3.16 0.26
CA GLY A 189 -1.93 -2.59 -1.05
C GLY A 189 -1.48 -1.14 -0.97
N PHE A 190 -2.12 -0.33 -0.13
CA PHE A 190 -1.64 1.03 0.14
C PHE A 190 -0.24 1.01 0.77
N TYR A 191 0.08 -0.03 1.52
CA TYR A 191 1.40 -0.20 2.12
C TYR A 191 2.47 -0.60 1.11
N LEU A 192 2.12 -1.49 0.19
CA LEU A 192 2.96 -1.98 -0.90
C LEU A 192 3.08 -0.96 -2.04
N TRP A 193 2.22 0.04 -2.12
CA TRP A 193 2.38 1.17 -3.04
C TRP A 193 3.70 1.87 -2.72
N GLN A 194 4.62 2.03 -3.68
CA GLN A 194 5.99 2.51 -3.47
C GLN A 194 6.29 3.95 -3.95
N PRO A 195 5.42 4.96 -3.77
CA PRO A 195 5.84 6.35 -3.98
C PRO A 195 6.60 6.89 -2.77
N SER A 196 7.10 8.12 -2.90
CA SER A 196 7.72 8.86 -1.78
C SER A 196 6.75 9.03 -0.61
N GLN A 197 7.28 9.17 0.61
CA GLN A 197 6.44 9.33 1.81
C GLN A 197 5.52 10.56 1.71
N ASP A 198 6.03 11.68 1.20
CA ASP A 198 5.25 12.89 0.96
C ASP A 198 4.07 12.66 0.00
N GLU A 199 4.27 11.85 -1.04
CA GLU A 199 3.21 11.50 -1.98
C GLU A 199 2.18 10.58 -1.32
N LYS A 200 2.61 9.60 -0.50
CA LYS A 200 1.70 8.77 0.30
C LYS A 200 0.82 9.64 1.19
N ASP A 201 1.41 10.58 1.90
CA ASP A 201 0.68 11.47 2.82
C ASP A 201 -0.28 12.40 2.08
N LYS A 202 0.15 13.00 0.96
CA LYS A 202 -0.73 13.81 0.10
C LYS A 202 -1.90 12.99 -0.42
N ARG A 203 -1.66 11.75 -0.86
CA ARG A 203 -2.72 10.85 -1.37
C ARG A 203 -3.69 10.48 -0.26
N TYR A 204 -3.18 10.12 0.92
CA TYR A 204 -4.01 9.76 2.06
C TYR A 204 -4.86 10.95 2.55
N LYS A 205 -4.29 12.16 2.57
CA LYS A 205 -5.04 13.38 2.90
C LYS A 205 -6.20 13.62 1.93
N LYS A 206 -5.99 13.41 0.62
CA LYS A 206 -7.06 13.51 -0.39
C LYS A 206 -8.17 12.46 -0.16
N LEU A 207 -7.80 11.23 0.20
CA LEU A 207 -8.77 10.19 0.57
C LEU A 207 -9.61 10.62 1.79
N LEU A 208 -8.99 11.16 2.83
CA LEU A 208 -9.70 11.64 4.03
C LEU A 208 -10.66 12.79 3.73
N LEU A 209 -10.27 13.73 2.87
CA LEU A 209 -11.14 14.82 2.44
C LEU A 209 -12.37 14.28 1.69
N ALA A 210 -12.14 13.41 0.71
CA ALA A 210 -13.24 12.78 -0.05
C ALA A 210 -14.19 11.97 0.85
N ARG A 211 -13.63 11.29 1.87
CA ARG A 211 -14.42 10.58 2.89
C ARG A 211 -15.29 11.55 3.69
N ASN A 212 -14.71 12.63 4.19
CA ASN A 212 -15.43 13.61 5.00
C ASN A 212 -16.55 14.28 4.19
N GLU A 213 -16.29 14.66 2.94
CA GLU A 213 -17.31 15.16 2.02
C GLU A 213 -18.46 14.17 1.82
N ARG A 214 -18.14 12.88 1.61
CA ARG A 214 -19.15 11.82 1.49
C ARG A 214 -19.98 11.72 2.76
N LYS A 215 -19.34 11.71 3.93
CA LYS A 215 -20.02 11.67 5.23
C LYS A 215 -20.95 12.86 5.41
N HIS A 216 -20.51 14.07 5.08
CA HIS A 216 -21.34 15.28 5.14
C HIS A 216 -22.58 15.17 4.24
N ARG A 217 -22.44 14.64 3.01
CA ARG A 217 -23.56 14.43 2.08
C ARG A 217 -24.58 13.40 2.57
N THR A 218 -24.13 12.35 3.27
CA THR A 218 -25.02 11.28 3.79
C THR A 218 -25.65 11.61 5.15
N THR A 219 -25.03 12.47 5.96
CA THR A 219 -25.51 12.83 7.31
C THR A 219 -26.50 14.00 7.29
N SER A 220 -26.77 14.58 6.11
CA SER A 220 -27.79 15.61 5.92
C SER A 220 -29.14 15.09 5.41
N PRO A 221 -29.86 14.19 6.10
CA PRO A 221 -31.31 14.08 5.95
C PRO A 221 -32.05 14.81 7.09
N SER A 222 -32.88 15.77 6.69
CA SER A 222 -34.07 16.31 7.40
C SER A 222 -33.92 16.91 8.81
N LYS A 223 -33.47 18.17 8.89
CA LYS A 223 -34.12 19.18 9.73
C LYS A 223 -34.27 20.46 8.91
N GLY A 224 -35.50 20.73 8.45
CA GLY A 224 -35.90 21.99 7.83
C GLY A 224 -35.51 22.15 6.36
N SER A 225 -36.46 21.87 5.46
CA SER A 225 -36.66 22.52 4.15
C SER A 225 -35.45 23.25 3.52
N VAL A 226 -34.64 22.54 2.72
CA VAL A 226 -34.30 22.95 1.35
C VAL A 226 -34.10 21.65 0.55
N ARG A 227 -34.78 21.53 -0.59
CA ARG A 227 -34.62 20.41 -1.54
C ARG A 227 -33.15 20.05 -1.76
N PRO A 228 -32.82 18.79 -2.09
CA PRO A 228 -31.48 18.45 -2.53
C PRO A 228 -31.10 19.43 -3.63
N LYS A 229 -29.90 20.00 -3.55
CA LYS A 229 -29.26 20.58 -4.73
C LYS A 229 -29.23 19.48 -5.78
N LYS A 230 -30.26 19.45 -6.65
CA LYS A 230 -30.04 19.23 -8.07
C LYS A 230 -28.78 20.03 -8.35
N SER A 231 -27.80 19.44 -9.04
CA SER A 231 -26.80 20.25 -9.74
C SER A 231 -27.53 21.49 -10.22
N PRO A 232 -27.03 22.71 -9.95
CA PRO A 232 -27.60 23.87 -10.61
C PRO A 232 -27.80 23.41 -12.05
N LYS A 233 -28.99 23.61 -12.63
CA LYS A 233 -29.02 23.64 -14.09
C LYS A 233 -27.96 24.69 -14.39
N ASP A 234 -26.74 24.25 -14.71
CA ASP A 234 -25.65 25.15 -15.00
C ASP A 234 -26.26 26.01 -16.07
N ILE A 235 -26.38 27.31 -15.78
CA ILE A 235 -26.86 28.24 -16.78
C ILE A 235 -25.87 28.02 -17.92
N GLN A 236 -26.32 27.36 -18.98
CA GLN A 236 -25.50 27.06 -20.13
C GLN A 236 -25.38 28.37 -20.89
N LEU A 237 -24.57 29.26 -20.34
CA LEU A 237 -24.08 30.43 -21.03
C LEU A 237 -23.23 29.93 -22.19
N SER A 238 -23.49 30.44 -23.39
CA SER A 238 -22.60 30.26 -24.52
C SER A 238 -21.19 30.71 -24.15
N ALA A 239 -20.17 30.19 -24.84
CA ALA A 239 -18.79 30.61 -24.61
C ALA A 239 -18.64 32.13 -24.69
N GLU A 240 -19.31 32.75 -25.66
CA GLU A 240 -19.35 34.22 -25.83
C GLU A 240 -19.97 34.94 -24.63
N ALA A 241 -21.11 34.45 -24.11
CA ALA A 241 -21.78 35.06 -22.96
C ALA A 241 -20.93 34.96 -21.68
N ARG A 242 -20.14 33.88 -21.52
CA ARG A 242 -19.22 33.73 -20.40
C ARG A 242 -18.05 34.73 -20.47
N THR A 243 -17.50 34.94 -21.65
CA THR A 243 -16.42 35.92 -21.87
C THR A 243 -16.92 37.32 -21.54
N LYS A 244 -18.05 37.73 -22.11
CA LYS A 244 -18.65 39.06 -21.86
C LYS A 244 -19.02 39.28 -20.40
N LEU A 245 -19.56 38.26 -19.73
CA LEU A 245 -19.86 38.33 -18.29
C LEU A 245 -18.60 38.52 -17.45
N THR A 246 -17.51 37.84 -17.81
CA THR A 246 -16.24 37.94 -17.07
C THR A 246 -15.59 39.32 -17.28
N GLU A 247 -15.62 39.85 -18.50
CA GLU A 247 -15.13 41.18 -18.83
C GLU A 247 -15.92 42.28 -18.11
N LEU A 248 -17.25 42.16 -18.07
CA LEU A 248 -18.10 43.08 -17.32
C LEU A 248 -17.84 42.98 -15.82
N ALA A 249 -17.77 41.78 -15.26
CA ALA A 249 -17.50 41.64 -13.83
C ALA A 249 -16.15 42.25 -13.42
N LEU A 250 -15.13 42.09 -14.27
CA LEU A 250 -13.81 42.72 -14.10
C LEU A 250 -13.87 44.24 -14.13
N SER A 251 -14.65 44.85 -15.04
CA SER A 251 -14.78 46.31 -15.11
C SER A 251 -15.46 46.92 -13.88
N TYR A 252 -16.32 46.14 -13.20
CA TYR A 252 -16.96 46.50 -11.93
C TYR A 252 -16.19 46.03 -10.69
N GLY A 253 -15.03 45.37 -10.85
CA GLY A 253 -14.18 44.94 -9.74
C GLY A 253 -14.78 43.85 -8.85
N VAL A 254 -15.76 43.09 -9.34
CA VAL A 254 -16.50 42.08 -8.58
C VAL A 254 -16.43 40.70 -9.25
N PRO A 255 -16.62 39.59 -8.50
CA PRO A 255 -16.73 38.26 -9.08
C PRO A 255 -17.91 38.14 -10.06
N ALA A 256 -17.73 37.41 -11.17
CA ALA A 256 -18.76 37.22 -12.19
C ALA A 256 -20.10 36.66 -11.67
N SER A 257 -20.05 35.80 -10.65
CA SER A 257 -21.25 35.27 -10.00
C SER A 257 -22.01 36.32 -9.17
N GLU A 258 -21.28 37.26 -8.58
CA GLU A 258 -21.85 38.34 -7.78
C GLU A 258 -22.47 39.40 -8.69
N TRP A 259 -21.75 39.79 -9.74
CA TRP A 259 -22.25 40.70 -10.76
C TRP A 259 -23.53 40.17 -11.44
N LEU A 260 -23.54 38.89 -11.82
CA LEU A 260 -24.70 38.27 -12.46
C LEU A 260 -25.93 38.28 -11.54
N ASN A 261 -25.75 38.04 -10.24
CA ASN A 261 -26.84 38.08 -9.28
C ASN A 261 -27.41 39.50 -9.13
N SER A 262 -26.55 40.50 -9.00
CA SER A 262 -26.99 41.90 -8.93
C SER A 262 -27.73 42.31 -10.21
N PHE A 263 -27.20 41.95 -11.38
CA PHE A 263 -27.85 42.22 -12.66
C PHE A 263 -29.25 41.61 -12.76
N ILE A 264 -29.42 40.36 -12.33
CA ILE A 264 -30.74 39.69 -12.33
C ILE A 264 -31.73 40.40 -11.41
N ILE A 265 -31.29 40.82 -10.22
CA ILE A 265 -32.13 41.53 -9.25
C ILE A 265 -32.53 42.91 -9.80
N ASP A 266 -31.57 43.65 -10.33
CA ASP A 266 -31.80 45.00 -10.87
C ASP A 266 -32.76 44.97 -12.07
N GLU A 267 -32.58 44.02 -13.00
CA GLU A 267 -33.50 43.87 -14.13
C GLU A 267 -34.89 43.38 -13.70
N TYR A 268 -34.99 42.52 -12.69
CA TYR A 268 -36.28 42.09 -12.16
C TYR A 268 -37.06 43.24 -11.52
N GLU A 269 -36.40 44.09 -10.72
CA GLU A 269 -37.05 45.26 -10.11
C GLU A 269 -37.43 46.33 -11.13
N LYS A 270 -36.71 46.46 -12.25
CA LYS A 270 -37.12 47.35 -13.36
C LYS A 270 -38.36 46.86 -14.12
N MET A 271 -38.60 45.55 -14.13
CA MET A 271 -39.72 44.92 -14.86
C MET A 271 -40.98 44.77 -13.99
N LYS A 272 -40.93 45.21 -12.74
CA LYS A 272 -42.03 45.18 -11.78
C LYS A 272 -42.71 46.54 -11.67
#